data_AF-N4V7P4-F1
#
_entry.id   AF-N4V7P4-F1
#
_cell.length_a   1.000
_cell.length_b   1.000
_cell.length_c   1.000
_cell.angle_alpha   90.00
_cell.angle_beta   90.00
_cell.angle_gamma   90.00
#
_symmetry.space_group_name_H-M   'P 1'
#
loop_
_entity.id
_entity.type
_entity.pdbx_description
1 polymer ?
#
loop_
_entity_poly.entity_id
_entity_poly.type
_entity_poly.pdbx_seq_one_letter_code
_entity_poly.pdbx_strand_id
1 'polypeptide(L)'
;MDSSPDISESACQIAKWKPIVGLSILQNALSFSPESPSCYADAVFVSIHFFNNTHYRRKRTSVTDNAQAGLAILDTRHVSPETPAEKLVSAYNFVAGSETYFWKAKSRFLFGKTTVLNDTQELRQHIQDCIPKDRNIIIVGHGIGYQKTCLTKIGFDFESDGIVACLDPSRIAEQVLEYKAGPFKRLLETLNIPISKLRAAGNDAHYIMQAVLILASIDCDKTEHPEKWHLLMSAARLPLPTESPFEAETLAEFEAAIAEKKKRNRQLQCAREPTPPIDGEEYDMCAVGEVQKTVEKSAESENSEPEKPSLVFGWIRTMVHR
;
A
#
# COMPACT_ATOMS: atom_id res chain seq x y z
N MET A 1 33.62 -37.62 21.60
CA MET A 1 32.40 -37.04 21.02
C MET A 1 32.55 -35.54 21.16
N ASP A 2 33.20 -34.92 20.17
CA ASP A 2 33.38 -33.48 20.10
C ASP A 2 32.10 -32.89 19.52
N SER A 3 31.27 -32.33 20.40
CA SER A 3 30.13 -31.53 20.02
C SER A 3 30.63 -30.11 19.78
N SER A 4 31.07 -29.81 18.55
CA SER A 4 31.29 -28.43 18.13
C SER A 4 29.98 -27.65 18.26
N PRO A 5 29.98 -26.49 18.94
CA PRO A 5 28.78 -25.66 19.02
C PRO A 5 28.43 -25.16 17.62
N ASP A 6 27.13 -25.23 17.29
CA ASP A 6 26.55 -24.78 16.03
C ASP A 6 26.79 -23.27 15.86
N ILE A 7 27.80 -22.91 15.07
CA ILE A 7 28.26 -21.52 14.86
C ILE A 7 27.20 -20.69 14.11
N SER A 8 26.20 -21.35 13.50
CA SER A 8 25.19 -20.70 12.66
C SER A 8 24.18 -19.86 13.44
N GLU A 9 23.80 -20.27 14.66
CA GLU A 9 22.77 -19.59 15.46
C GLU A 9 23.32 -18.33 16.15
N SER A 10 24.63 -18.31 16.45
CA SER A 10 25.29 -17.21 17.14
C SER A 10 25.60 -16.02 16.21
N ALA A 11 25.92 -16.27 14.94
CA ALA A 11 26.26 -15.21 13.99
C ALA A 11 25.10 -14.23 13.71
N CYS A 12 23.86 -14.73 13.62
CA CYS A 12 22.69 -13.86 13.39
C CYS A 12 22.29 -13.07 14.66
N GLN A 13 22.65 -13.54 15.86
CA GLN A 13 22.47 -12.75 17.10
C GLN A 13 23.58 -11.71 17.31
N ILE A 14 24.82 -11.99 16.90
CA ILE A 14 25.96 -11.05 16.99
C ILE A 14 25.80 -9.87 16.02
N ALA A 15 25.09 -10.07 14.90
CA ALA A 15 24.66 -9.02 13.98
C ALA A 15 23.75 -7.95 14.64
N LYS A 16 23.18 -8.19 15.82
CA LYS A 16 22.26 -7.24 16.49
C LYS A 16 22.91 -5.94 17.02
N TRP A 17 24.24 -5.77 16.97
CA TRP A 17 24.92 -4.67 17.70
C TRP A 17 26.03 -3.91 16.98
N LYS A 18 26.37 -4.24 15.72
CA LYS A 18 27.06 -3.28 14.84
C LYS A 18 25.98 -2.45 14.13
N PRO A 19 26.21 -1.17 13.78
CA PRO A 19 25.30 -0.45 12.89
C PRO A 19 25.36 -1.14 11.53
N ILE A 20 24.53 -2.17 11.35
CA ILE A 20 24.39 -2.84 10.08
C ILE A 20 23.69 -1.84 9.16
N VAL A 21 24.48 -1.38 8.19
CA VAL A 21 24.12 -0.45 7.13
C VAL A 21 23.06 -1.16 6.27
N GLY A 22 21.86 -0.59 6.14
CA GLY A 22 20.74 -1.26 5.44
C GLY A 22 21.09 -1.74 4.02
N LEU A 23 22.04 -1.08 3.35
CA LEU A 23 22.61 -1.54 2.08
C LEU A 23 23.26 -2.92 2.16
N SER A 24 24.01 -3.24 3.21
CA SER A 24 24.73 -4.52 3.30
C SER A 24 23.76 -5.70 3.49
N ILE A 25 22.70 -5.53 4.29
CA ILE A 25 21.62 -6.53 4.40
C ILE A 25 21.01 -6.78 3.02
N LEU A 26 20.71 -5.70 2.31
CA LEU A 26 20.10 -5.75 0.99
C LEU A 26 20.98 -6.46 -0.04
N GLN A 27 22.26 -6.09 -0.13
CA GLN A 27 23.23 -6.71 -1.04
C GLN A 27 23.51 -8.18 -0.68
N ASN A 28 23.60 -8.50 0.62
CA ASN A 28 23.77 -9.88 1.08
C ASN A 28 22.57 -10.77 0.70
N ALA A 29 21.35 -10.29 0.96
CA ALA A 29 20.14 -11.05 0.63
C ALA A 29 19.95 -11.27 -0.88
N LEU A 30 20.45 -10.37 -1.71
CA LEU A 30 20.46 -10.53 -3.17
C LEU A 30 21.70 -11.29 -3.69
N SER A 31 22.56 -11.77 -2.78
CA SER A 31 23.85 -12.41 -3.08
C SER A 31 24.67 -11.63 -4.10
N PHE A 32 24.86 -10.34 -3.80
CA PHE A 32 25.89 -9.47 -4.38
C PHE A 32 27.17 -9.41 -3.54
N SER A 33 27.18 -10.07 -2.38
CA SER A 33 28.29 -10.08 -1.44
C SER A 33 28.62 -11.54 -1.05
N PRO A 34 29.89 -11.96 -1.16
CA PRO A 34 30.30 -13.34 -0.90
C PRO A 34 30.23 -13.72 0.59
N GLU A 35 30.23 -12.75 1.50
CA GLU A 35 30.21 -12.96 2.96
C GLU A 35 28.82 -12.83 3.58
N SER A 36 27.78 -13.22 2.83
CA SER A 36 26.40 -13.08 3.26
C SER A 36 26.10 -13.94 4.50
N PRO A 37 25.64 -13.37 5.62
CA PRO A 37 25.15 -14.15 6.75
C PRO A 37 24.05 -15.12 6.28
N SER A 38 24.10 -16.36 6.77
CA SER A 38 23.14 -17.41 6.37
C SER A 38 21.69 -17.01 6.58
N CYS A 39 21.40 -16.14 7.55
CA CYS A 39 20.02 -15.70 7.82
C CYS A 39 19.46 -14.70 6.79
N TYR A 40 20.27 -14.11 5.92
CA TYR A 40 19.80 -13.28 4.79
C TYR A 40 19.81 -14.02 3.46
N ALA A 41 20.58 -15.11 3.36
CA ALA A 41 20.54 -15.99 2.20
C ALA A 41 19.12 -16.52 1.99
N ASP A 42 18.68 -16.59 0.74
CA ASP A 42 17.34 -17.05 0.36
C ASP A 42 16.20 -16.30 1.08
N ALA A 43 16.38 -15.04 1.46
CA ALA A 43 15.30 -14.28 2.07
C ALA A 43 14.19 -13.91 1.07
N VAL A 44 12.97 -13.70 1.55
CA VAL A 44 11.87 -13.11 0.79
C VAL A 44 11.76 -11.65 1.16
N PHE A 45 11.86 -10.76 0.18
CA PHE A 45 11.59 -9.35 0.40
C PHE A 45 10.09 -9.09 0.32
N VAL A 46 9.58 -8.40 1.33
CA VAL A 46 8.16 -8.09 1.47
C VAL A 46 8.05 -6.59 1.69
N SER A 47 7.80 -5.86 0.61
CA SER A 47 7.51 -4.44 0.69
C SER A 47 6.07 -4.23 1.16
N ILE A 48 5.89 -3.35 2.15
CA ILE A 48 4.58 -3.07 2.73
C ILE A 48 4.31 -1.57 2.87
N HIS A 49 3.05 -1.20 2.63
CA HIS A 49 2.57 0.15 2.85
C HIS A 49 1.13 0.16 3.38
N PHE A 50 0.88 0.84 4.50
CA PHE A 50 -0.47 1.02 5.06
C PHE A 50 -1.01 2.46 4.89
N PHE A 51 -2.21 2.61 4.34
CA PHE A 51 -2.96 3.87 4.28
C PHE A 51 -4.11 3.94 5.30
N ASN A 52 -4.41 5.15 5.77
CA ASN A 52 -5.54 5.47 6.65
C ASN A 52 -5.63 4.54 7.88
N ASN A 53 -4.53 4.46 8.62
CA ASN A 53 -4.32 3.48 9.68
C ASN A 53 -4.99 3.82 11.02
N THR A 54 -5.90 4.80 11.08
CA THR A 54 -6.71 5.05 12.29
C THR A 54 -7.38 3.75 12.75
N HIS A 55 -7.70 2.88 11.79
CA HIS A 55 -8.11 1.50 11.95
C HIS A 55 -7.14 0.62 12.69
N TYR A 56 -5.93 0.45 12.14
CA TYR A 56 -4.93 -0.42 12.74
C TYR A 56 -4.51 0.08 14.11
N ARG A 57 -4.74 1.35 14.47
CA ARG A 57 -4.39 1.90 15.78
C ARG A 57 -5.38 1.58 16.91
N ARG A 58 -6.66 1.29 16.64
CA ARG A 58 -7.71 1.11 17.66
C ARG A 58 -8.06 -0.37 17.84
N LYS A 59 -8.21 -0.83 19.09
CA LYS A 59 -8.61 -2.21 19.45
C LYS A 59 -10.03 -2.61 19.00
N ARG A 60 -10.80 -1.70 18.40
CA ARG A 60 -12.17 -1.94 17.93
C ARG A 60 -12.23 -1.74 16.43
N THR A 61 -12.49 -2.84 15.74
CA THR A 61 -12.59 -2.96 14.29
C THR A 61 -14.07 -2.91 13.91
N SER A 62 -14.58 -1.73 13.57
CA SER A 62 -15.79 -1.67 12.72
C SER A 62 -15.33 -1.57 11.28
N VAL A 63 -15.94 -2.32 10.37
CA VAL A 63 -15.68 -2.36 8.92
C VAL A 63 -15.95 -1.02 8.21
N THR A 64 -16.18 0.06 8.97
CA THR A 64 -16.75 1.31 8.49
C THR A 64 -15.74 2.33 8.00
N ASP A 65 -14.52 2.39 8.55
CA ASP A 65 -13.55 3.38 8.08
C ASP A 65 -12.75 2.82 6.89
N ASN A 66 -12.17 3.69 6.09
CA ASN A 66 -11.52 3.31 4.86
C ASN A 66 -10.02 3.04 5.10
N ALA A 67 -9.53 1.81 4.88
CA ALA A 67 -8.12 1.43 5.02
C ALA A 67 -7.58 0.69 3.78
N GLN A 68 -6.27 0.76 3.56
CA GLN A 68 -5.60 -0.12 2.59
C GLN A 68 -4.27 -0.63 3.14
N ALA A 69 -3.90 -1.83 2.71
CA ALA A 69 -2.57 -2.39 2.87
C ALA A 69 -2.07 -2.88 1.51
N GLY A 70 -0.89 -2.42 1.14
CA GLY A 70 -0.21 -2.78 -0.10
C GLY A 70 0.94 -3.70 0.19
N LEU A 71 1.13 -4.67 -0.70
CA LEU A 71 2.20 -5.65 -0.60
C LEU A 71 2.91 -5.76 -1.96
N ALA A 72 4.23 -5.83 -1.95
CA ALA A 72 5.01 -6.31 -3.10
C ALA A 72 6.04 -7.33 -2.63
N ILE A 73 6.08 -8.49 -3.27
CA ILE A 73 6.89 -9.64 -2.86
C ILE A 73 7.89 -9.98 -3.95
N LEU A 74 9.12 -10.17 -3.52
CA LEU A 74 10.22 -10.67 -4.31
C LEU A 74 10.81 -11.88 -3.58
N ASP A 75 10.68 -13.07 -4.17
CA ASP A 75 11.39 -14.27 -3.70
C ASP A 75 12.76 -14.32 -4.39
N THR A 76 13.83 -14.25 -3.59
CA THR A 76 15.21 -14.28 -4.12
C THR A 76 15.56 -15.55 -4.87
N ARG A 77 14.87 -16.67 -4.62
CA ARG A 77 15.05 -17.92 -5.38
C ARG A 77 14.56 -17.83 -6.82
N HIS A 78 13.66 -16.89 -7.12
CA HIS A 78 13.20 -16.64 -8.48
C HIS A 78 14.13 -15.67 -9.22
N VAL A 79 15.16 -15.12 -8.57
CA VAL A 79 16.18 -14.29 -9.22
C VAL A 79 17.15 -15.19 -9.99
N SER A 80 16.69 -15.63 -11.16
CA SER A 80 17.43 -16.45 -12.11
C SER A 80 17.35 -15.79 -13.50
N PRO A 81 18.41 -15.87 -14.33
CA PRO A 81 18.38 -15.37 -15.71
C PRO A 81 17.22 -15.92 -16.56
N GLU A 82 16.67 -17.08 -16.20
CA GLU A 82 15.53 -17.71 -16.87
C GLU A 82 14.17 -17.10 -16.48
N THR A 83 14.11 -16.38 -15.35
CA THR A 83 12.88 -15.75 -14.87
C THR A 83 12.65 -14.43 -15.60
N PRO A 84 11.50 -14.23 -16.26
CA PRO A 84 11.16 -12.94 -16.85
C PRO A 84 11.06 -11.85 -15.78
N ALA A 85 11.60 -10.66 -16.07
CA ALA A 85 11.68 -9.55 -15.12
C ALA A 85 10.29 -9.14 -14.58
N GLU A 86 9.26 -9.21 -15.42
CA GLU A 86 7.87 -8.89 -15.07
C GLU A 86 7.21 -9.89 -14.11
N LYS A 87 7.80 -11.07 -13.93
CA LYS A 87 7.32 -12.08 -12.98
C LYS A 87 8.07 -12.05 -11.67
N LEU A 88 9.11 -11.23 -11.56
CA LEU A 88 10.02 -11.25 -10.43
C LEU A 88 9.40 -10.62 -9.18
N VAL A 89 8.50 -9.64 -9.36
CA VAL A 89 7.79 -8.98 -8.28
C VAL A 89 6.29 -9.21 -8.43
N SER A 90 5.66 -9.77 -7.40
CA SER A 90 4.19 -9.86 -7.31
C SER A 90 3.67 -8.77 -6.40
N ALA A 91 2.59 -8.09 -6.77
CA ALA A 91 1.99 -7.04 -5.96
C ALA A 91 0.51 -7.29 -5.64
N TYR A 92 0.09 -6.85 -4.46
CA TYR A 92 -1.25 -7.04 -3.93
C TYR A 92 -1.75 -5.75 -3.27
N ASN A 93 -3.06 -5.55 -3.30
CA ASN A 93 -3.72 -4.43 -2.65
C ASN A 93 -4.94 -4.93 -1.88
N PHE A 94 -4.91 -4.81 -0.56
CA PHE A 94 -6.00 -5.19 0.34
C PHE A 94 -6.73 -3.94 0.82
N VAL A 95 -8.06 -3.98 0.86
CA VAL A 95 -8.89 -2.80 1.15
C VAL A 95 -10.00 -3.16 2.12
N ALA A 96 -10.20 -2.32 3.13
CA ALA A 96 -11.35 -2.35 4.02
C ALA A 96 -12.09 -1.01 3.96
N GLY A 97 -13.39 -1.02 4.24
CA GLY A 97 -14.21 0.18 4.36
C GLY A 97 -15.40 0.22 3.39
N SER A 98 -15.83 1.43 3.07
CA SER A 98 -17.00 1.67 2.22
C SER A 98 -16.83 1.16 0.79
N GLU A 99 -17.93 0.78 0.16
CA GLU A 99 -17.99 0.37 -1.25
C GLU A 99 -17.36 1.42 -2.19
N THR A 100 -17.70 2.71 -2.01
CA THR A 100 -17.10 3.81 -2.79
C THR A 100 -15.58 3.86 -2.67
N TYR A 101 -15.04 3.57 -1.48
CA TYR A 101 -13.60 3.53 -1.26
C TYR A 101 -12.94 2.34 -1.94
N PHE A 102 -13.57 1.17 -1.88
CA PHE A 102 -13.13 -0.02 -2.61
C PHE A 102 -13.03 0.26 -4.11
N TRP A 103 -14.08 0.80 -4.74
CA TRP A 103 -14.09 1.10 -6.18
C TRP A 103 -12.97 2.08 -6.57
N LYS A 104 -12.72 3.08 -5.72
CA LYS A 104 -11.61 4.02 -5.90
C LYS A 104 -10.24 3.37 -5.76
N ALA A 105 -10.08 2.42 -4.84
CA ALA A 105 -8.83 1.69 -4.69
C ALA A 105 -8.60 0.72 -5.86
N LYS A 106 -9.65 -0.01 -6.27
CA LYS A 106 -9.63 -0.97 -7.38
C LYS A 106 -9.22 -0.31 -8.70
N SER A 107 -9.81 0.84 -9.06
CA SER A 107 -9.45 1.56 -10.30
C SER A 107 -8.05 2.17 -10.31
N ARG A 108 -7.42 2.30 -9.13
CA ARG A 108 -6.08 2.89 -8.98
C ARG A 108 -4.97 1.87 -8.92
N PHE A 109 -5.24 0.65 -8.49
CA PHE A 109 -4.22 -0.38 -8.38
C PHE A 109 -3.77 -0.86 -9.77
N LEU A 110 -2.48 -0.75 -10.06
CA LEU A 110 -1.91 -0.99 -11.40
C LEU A 110 -1.43 -2.42 -11.60
N PHE A 111 -1.07 -3.11 -10.52
CA PHE A 111 -0.27 -4.34 -10.59
C PHE A 111 -1.07 -5.62 -10.32
N GLY A 112 -2.40 -5.56 -10.35
CA GLY A 112 -3.23 -6.74 -10.15
C GLY A 112 -4.64 -6.42 -9.66
N LYS A 113 -5.22 -7.38 -8.93
CA LYS A 113 -6.57 -7.28 -8.35
C LYS A 113 -6.51 -6.68 -6.95
N THR A 114 -7.51 -5.86 -6.63
CA THR A 114 -7.75 -5.41 -5.26
C THR A 114 -8.63 -6.42 -4.53
N THR A 115 -8.18 -6.85 -3.36
CA THR A 115 -8.91 -7.78 -2.48
C THR A 115 -9.64 -7.00 -1.40
N VAL A 116 -10.94 -7.27 -1.24
CA VAL A 116 -11.75 -6.70 -0.16
C VAL A 116 -11.56 -7.53 1.10
N LEU A 117 -11.34 -6.87 2.23
CA LEU A 117 -11.31 -7.46 3.55
C LEU A 117 -12.66 -7.26 4.23
N ASN A 118 -13.19 -8.33 4.83
CA ASN A 118 -14.38 -8.22 5.67
C ASN A 118 -14.01 -7.75 7.07
N ASP A 119 -12.83 -8.14 7.55
CA ASP A 119 -12.22 -7.66 8.79
C ASP A 119 -10.71 -7.44 8.61
N THR A 120 -10.19 -6.43 9.29
CA THR A 120 -8.75 -6.17 9.40
C THR A 120 -7.97 -7.32 10.03
N GLN A 121 -8.60 -8.21 10.80
CA GLN A 121 -7.96 -9.43 11.31
C GLN A 121 -7.61 -10.43 10.18
N GLU A 122 -8.39 -10.44 9.08
CA GLU A 122 -8.10 -11.28 7.90
C GLU A 122 -6.82 -10.83 7.19
N LEU A 123 -6.42 -9.57 7.36
CA LEU A 123 -5.24 -9.01 6.68
C LEU A 123 -3.96 -9.76 7.05
N ARG A 124 -3.81 -10.21 8.30
CA ARG A 124 -2.64 -11.01 8.69
C ARG A 124 -2.58 -12.30 7.88
N GLN A 125 -3.68 -13.03 7.84
CA GLN A 125 -3.76 -14.29 7.11
C GLN A 125 -3.47 -14.08 5.62
N HIS A 126 -4.06 -13.05 5.01
CA HIS A 126 -3.80 -12.72 3.62
C HIS A 126 -2.32 -12.37 3.33
N ILE A 127 -1.66 -11.62 4.21
CA ILE A 127 -0.22 -11.34 4.05
C ILE A 127 0.59 -12.64 4.18
N GLN A 128 0.28 -13.49 5.18
CA GLN A 128 0.97 -14.77 5.37
C GLN A 128 0.76 -15.72 4.18
N ASP A 129 -0.43 -15.77 3.60
CA ASP A 129 -0.75 -16.61 2.43
C ASP A 129 0.03 -16.17 1.18
N CYS A 130 0.41 -14.89 1.08
CA CYS A 130 1.22 -14.41 -0.03
C CYS A 130 2.72 -14.73 0.13
N ILE A 131 3.19 -15.05 1.34
CA ILE A 131 4.61 -15.25 1.63
C ILE A 131 4.90 -16.76 1.66
N PRO A 132 5.93 -17.24 0.94
CA PRO A 132 6.34 -18.64 1.03
C PRO A 132 6.66 -19.05 2.48
N LYS A 133 6.13 -20.19 2.92
CA LYS A 133 6.35 -20.73 4.26
C LYS A 133 7.82 -21.10 4.47
N ASP A 134 8.27 -21.09 5.72
CA ASP A 134 9.60 -21.52 6.16
C ASP A 134 10.76 -20.72 5.51
N ARG A 135 10.53 -19.43 5.30
CA ARG A 135 11.53 -18.52 4.73
C ARG A 135 11.79 -17.34 5.67
N ASN A 136 13.03 -16.88 5.65
CA ASN A 136 13.41 -15.63 6.29
C ASN A 136 12.79 -14.46 5.53
N ILE A 137 12.19 -13.53 6.26
CA ILE A 137 11.47 -12.39 5.69
C ILE A 137 12.25 -11.10 5.96
N ILE A 138 12.43 -10.30 4.91
CA ILE A 138 12.93 -8.93 5.01
C ILE A 138 11.77 -7.99 4.70
N ILE A 139 11.25 -7.32 5.72
CA ILE A 139 10.21 -6.30 5.54
C ILE A 139 10.84 -5.02 5.01
N VAL A 140 10.25 -4.45 3.98
CA VAL A 140 10.71 -3.17 3.41
C VAL A 140 9.56 -2.16 3.45
N GLY A 141 9.83 -0.95 3.91
CA GLY A 141 8.78 0.07 3.99
C GLY A 141 9.34 1.46 4.19
N HIS A 142 8.75 2.44 3.51
CA HIS A 142 9.06 3.84 3.80
C HIS A 142 8.45 4.24 5.15
N GLY A 143 9.26 4.87 6.00
CA GLY A 143 8.88 5.13 7.39
C GLY A 143 8.71 3.82 8.14
N ILE A 144 9.70 2.93 8.06
CA ILE A 144 9.58 1.51 8.46
C ILE A 144 9.01 1.31 9.87
N GLY A 145 9.34 2.18 10.83
CA GLY A 145 8.83 2.11 12.20
C GLY A 145 7.30 2.18 12.29
N TYR A 146 6.67 2.96 11.42
CA TYR A 146 5.22 3.03 11.32
C TYR A 146 4.62 1.75 10.73
N GLN A 147 5.24 1.20 9.68
CA GLN A 147 4.78 -0.05 9.06
C GLN A 147 4.88 -1.21 10.06
N LYS A 148 5.97 -1.27 10.83
CA LYS A 148 6.16 -2.23 11.92
C LYS A 148 5.05 -2.14 12.97
N THR A 149 4.71 -0.92 13.38
CA THR A 149 3.62 -0.69 14.33
C THR A 149 2.28 -1.21 13.81
N CYS A 150 2.00 -1.08 12.51
CA CYS A 150 0.78 -1.59 11.91
C CYS A 150 0.79 -3.13 11.85
N LEU A 151 1.90 -3.74 11.43
CA LEU A 151 2.09 -5.20 11.42
C LEU A 151 1.86 -5.83 12.80
N THR A 152 2.48 -5.29 13.86
CA THR A 152 2.28 -5.78 15.23
C THR A 152 0.81 -5.71 15.65
N LYS A 153 0.09 -4.66 15.26
CA LYS A 153 -1.31 -4.48 15.65
C LYS A 153 -2.28 -5.42 14.93
N ILE A 154 -1.94 -5.87 13.74
CA ILE A 154 -2.68 -6.94 13.06
C ILE A 154 -2.19 -8.34 13.48
N GLY A 155 -1.28 -8.42 14.47
CA GLY A 155 -0.89 -9.66 15.12
C GLY A 155 0.37 -10.31 14.59
N PHE A 156 1.17 -9.65 13.75
CA PHE A 156 2.51 -10.16 13.40
C PHE A 156 3.45 -10.09 14.61
N ASP A 157 4.16 -11.18 14.83
CA ASP A 157 5.28 -11.28 15.75
C ASP A 157 6.57 -11.47 14.96
N PHE A 158 7.50 -10.54 15.11
CA PHE A 158 8.65 -10.44 14.21
C PHE A 158 9.60 -11.64 14.34
N GLU A 159 9.69 -12.23 15.54
CA GLU A 159 10.57 -13.37 15.77
C GLU A 159 9.93 -14.67 15.27
N SER A 160 8.69 -14.95 15.69
CA SER A 160 8.01 -16.20 15.35
C SER A 160 7.48 -16.25 13.91
N ASP A 161 7.20 -15.10 13.27
CA ASP A 161 6.84 -15.05 11.85
C ASP A 161 8.08 -14.98 10.92
N GLY A 162 9.30 -15.22 11.43
CA GLY A 162 10.51 -15.36 10.59
C GLY A 162 11.05 -14.05 10.00
N ILE A 163 10.73 -12.89 10.59
CA ILE A 163 11.20 -11.58 10.12
C ILE A 163 12.61 -11.32 10.64
N VAL A 164 13.61 -11.44 9.76
CA VAL A 164 15.04 -11.31 10.10
C VAL A 164 15.55 -9.87 9.98
N ALA A 165 14.88 -9.01 9.20
CA ALA A 165 15.26 -7.62 9.05
C ALA A 165 14.09 -6.72 8.65
N CYS A 166 14.26 -5.42 8.91
CA CYS A 166 13.36 -4.36 8.44
C CYS A 166 14.18 -3.24 7.81
N LEU A 167 13.86 -2.89 6.56
CA LEU A 167 14.61 -1.91 5.78
C LEU A 167 13.73 -0.70 5.44
N ASP A 168 14.34 0.48 5.50
CA ASP A 168 13.75 1.73 5.02
C ASP A 168 14.56 2.23 3.81
N PRO A 169 13.96 2.29 2.60
CA PRO A 169 14.67 2.74 1.40
C PRO A 169 15.28 4.13 1.54
N SER A 170 14.67 5.03 2.33
CA SER A 170 15.22 6.37 2.55
C SER A 170 16.50 6.34 3.38
N ARG A 171 16.62 5.38 4.32
CA ARG A 171 17.85 5.19 5.11
C ARG A 171 18.96 4.53 4.31
N ILE A 172 18.60 3.64 3.38
CA ILE A 172 19.57 3.05 2.44
C ILE A 172 20.04 4.13 1.46
N ALA A 173 19.12 4.95 0.94
CA ALA A 173 19.47 6.06 0.07
C ALA A 173 20.45 7.04 0.73
N GLU A 174 20.31 7.35 2.02
CA GLU A 174 21.30 8.17 2.77
C GLU A 174 22.72 7.59 2.77
N GLN A 175 22.89 6.29 2.53
CA GLN A 175 24.19 5.60 2.56
C GLN A 175 24.89 5.60 1.20
N VAL A 176 24.12 5.50 0.11
CA VAL A 176 24.65 5.34 -1.26
C VAL A 176 24.42 6.55 -2.15
N LEU A 177 23.53 7.44 -1.72
CA LEU A 177 23.29 8.72 -2.35
C LEU A 177 23.61 9.80 -1.31
N GLU A 178 24.04 10.98 -1.74
CA GLU A 178 24.01 12.20 -0.90
C GLU A 178 22.56 12.68 -0.65
N TYR A 179 21.63 11.74 -0.54
CA TYR A 179 20.21 11.95 -0.35
C TYR A 179 19.94 12.26 1.12
N LYS A 180 19.25 13.37 1.36
CA LYS A 180 18.70 13.69 2.68
C LYS A 180 17.29 13.16 2.75
N ALA A 181 16.96 12.42 3.81
CA ALA A 181 15.60 11.93 4.04
C ALA A 181 14.55 13.02 3.77
N GLY A 182 13.52 12.63 3.03
CA GLY A 182 12.43 13.50 2.63
C GLY A 182 11.20 12.66 2.25
N PRO A 183 10.19 13.28 1.62
CA PRO A 183 9.02 12.57 1.15
C PRO A 183 9.43 11.42 0.22
N PHE A 184 8.79 10.26 0.36
CA PHE A 184 9.07 9.09 -0.48
C PHE A 184 9.05 9.39 -1.98
N LYS A 185 8.12 10.24 -2.43
CA LYS A 185 8.05 10.71 -3.82
C LYS A 185 9.38 11.29 -4.33
N ARG A 186 10.09 12.06 -3.49
CA ARG A 186 11.39 12.63 -3.84
C ARG A 186 12.45 11.56 -4.05
N LEU A 187 12.42 10.48 -3.25
CA LEU A 187 13.33 9.35 -3.46
C LEU A 187 13.04 8.67 -4.80
N LEU A 188 11.77 8.41 -5.12
CA LEU A 188 11.38 7.82 -6.40
C LEU A 188 11.82 8.67 -7.60
N GLU A 189 11.64 10.00 -7.51
CA GLU A 189 12.14 10.96 -8.50
C GLU A 189 13.67 10.91 -8.64
N THR A 190 14.39 10.84 -7.51
CA THR A 190 15.86 10.75 -7.50
C THR A 190 16.37 9.48 -8.20
N LEU A 191 15.64 8.36 -8.05
CA LEU A 191 15.97 7.09 -8.68
C LEU A 191 15.48 6.96 -10.13
N ASN A 192 14.82 8.00 -10.65
CA ASN A 192 14.13 7.99 -11.95
C ASN A 192 13.13 6.83 -12.07
N ILE A 193 12.34 6.60 -11.01
CA ILE A 193 11.23 5.66 -11.03
C ILE A 193 9.97 6.40 -11.48
N PRO A 194 9.31 5.99 -12.57
CA PRO A 194 8.04 6.59 -12.98
C PRO A 194 6.97 6.34 -11.91
N ILE A 195 6.14 7.34 -11.66
CA ILE A 195 5.11 7.29 -10.62
C ILE A 195 3.75 7.56 -11.24
N SER A 196 2.76 6.72 -10.94
CA SER A 196 1.36 6.94 -11.32
C SER A 196 0.42 6.47 -10.23
N LYS A 197 -0.80 7.02 -10.22
CA LYS A 197 -1.90 6.63 -9.32
C LYS A 197 -1.48 6.43 -7.84
N LEU A 198 -0.63 7.32 -7.31
CA LEU A 198 -0.27 7.39 -5.87
C LEU A 198 -1.54 7.33 -5.00
N ARG A 199 -1.45 6.78 -3.78
CA ARG A 199 -2.60 6.54 -2.87
C ARG A 199 -3.39 5.25 -3.14
N ALA A 200 -2.84 4.33 -3.92
CA ALA A 200 -3.21 2.91 -3.85
C ALA A 200 -2.05 2.20 -3.16
N ALA A 201 -2.31 1.56 -2.02
CA ALA A 201 -1.25 1.05 -1.17
C ALA A 201 -0.36 0.05 -1.91
N GLY A 202 -0.95 -0.82 -2.72
CA GLY A 202 -0.21 -1.80 -3.54
C GLY A 202 0.73 -1.16 -4.56
N ASN A 203 0.38 0.00 -5.12
CA ASN A 203 1.30 0.72 -6.01
C ASN A 203 2.50 1.25 -5.23
N ASP A 204 2.26 1.84 -4.06
CA ASP A 204 3.32 2.39 -3.22
C ASP A 204 4.28 1.30 -2.72
N ALA A 205 3.76 0.11 -2.36
CA ALA A 205 4.59 -1.06 -2.04
C ALA A 205 5.43 -1.52 -3.24
N HIS A 206 4.85 -1.55 -4.45
CA HIS A 206 5.61 -1.88 -5.66
C HIS A 206 6.73 -0.86 -5.93
N TYR A 207 6.46 0.45 -5.78
CA TYR A 207 7.47 1.50 -5.93
C TYR A 207 8.58 1.41 -4.87
N ILE A 208 8.25 1.02 -3.64
CA ILE A 208 9.24 0.73 -2.60
C ILE A 208 10.14 -0.44 -3.04
N MET A 209 9.57 -1.52 -3.60
CA MET A 209 10.36 -2.64 -4.10
C MET A 209 11.29 -2.21 -5.24
N GLN A 210 10.79 -1.45 -6.22
CA GLN A 210 11.62 -0.91 -7.30
C GLN A 210 12.76 -0.04 -6.77
N ALA A 211 12.48 0.83 -5.80
CA ALA A 211 13.50 1.68 -5.18
C ALA A 211 14.60 0.84 -4.52
N VAL A 212 14.23 -0.20 -3.77
CA VAL A 212 15.20 -1.09 -3.12
C VAL A 212 16.03 -1.87 -4.13
N LEU A 213 15.44 -2.38 -5.21
CA LEU A 213 16.20 -3.07 -6.25
C LEU A 213 17.23 -2.15 -6.93
N ILE A 214 16.88 -0.88 -7.19
CA ILE A 214 17.83 0.09 -7.73
C ILE A 214 18.93 0.38 -6.71
N LEU A 215 18.57 0.66 -5.45
CA LEU A 215 19.54 0.98 -4.39
C LEU A 215 20.51 -0.18 -4.13
N ALA A 216 20.05 -1.43 -4.17
CA ALA A 216 20.89 -2.62 -4.07
C ALA A 216 21.96 -2.71 -5.16
N SER A 217 21.59 -2.18 -6.34
CA SER A 217 22.38 -2.20 -7.56
C SER A 217 23.36 -1.02 -7.64
N ILE A 218 23.33 -0.10 -6.67
CA ILE A 218 24.33 0.95 -6.49
C ILE A 218 25.51 0.34 -5.73
N ASP A 219 26.72 0.61 -6.22
CA ASP A 219 27.98 0.12 -5.67
C ASP A 219 28.17 -1.41 -5.62
N CYS A 220 27.32 -2.18 -6.32
CA CYS A 220 27.60 -3.60 -6.56
C CYS A 220 28.63 -3.77 -7.68
N ASP A 221 29.52 -4.76 -7.55
CA ASP A 221 30.43 -5.12 -8.64
C ASP A 221 29.65 -5.81 -9.78
N LYS A 222 29.44 -5.06 -10.87
CA LYS A 222 28.73 -5.54 -12.05
C LYS A 222 29.49 -6.64 -12.79
N THR A 223 30.79 -6.77 -12.55
CA THR A 223 31.64 -7.76 -13.23
C THR A 223 31.51 -9.14 -12.61
N GLU A 224 31.22 -9.24 -11.31
CA GLU A 224 31.01 -10.51 -10.62
C GLU A 224 29.63 -11.12 -10.90
N HIS A 225 28.59 -10.29 -11.03
CA HIS A 225 27.19 -10.75 -11.18
C HIS A 225 26.40 -10.02 -12.28
N PRO A 226 26.88 -9.98 -13.54
CA PRO A 226 26.29 -9.15 -14.60
C PRO A 226 24.84 -9.53 -14.91
N GLU A 227 24.54 -10.82 -15.06
CA GLU A 227 23.19 -11.29 -15.44
C GLU A 227 22.16 -10.98 -14.36
N LYS A 228 22.50 -11.25 -13.10
CA LYS A 228 21.65 -10.95 -11.93
C LYS A 228 21.41 -9.44 -11.83
N TRP A 229 22.47 -8.63 -11.96
CA TRP A 229 22.36 -7.18 -11.95
C TRP A 229 21.42 -6.67 -13.05
N HIS A 230 21.59 -7.16 -14.27
CA HIS A 230 20.74 -6.79 -15.40
C HIS A 230 19.28 -7.19 -15.19
N LEU A 231 19.02 -8.38 -14.63
CA LEU A 231 17.68 -8.85 -14.30
C LEU A 231 17.01 -7.95 -13.26
N LEU A 232 17.68 -7.68 -12.14
CA LEU A 232 17.12 -6.85 -11.07
C LEU A 232 16.87 -5.41 -11.53
N MET A 233 17.81 -4.83 -12.30
CA MET A 233 17.63 -3.50 -12.87
C MET A 233 16.50 -3.46 -13.91
N SER A 234 16.35 -4.51 -14.71
CA SER A 234 15.22 -4.64 -15.66
C SER A 234 13.89 -4.69 -14.91
N ALA A 235 13.79 -5.51 -13.86
CA ALA A 235 12.59 -5.60 -13.03
C ALA A 235 12.28 -4.27 -12.33
N ALA A 236 13.30 -3.59 -11.80
CA ALA A 236 13.14 -2.31 -11.13
C ALA A 236 12.72 -1.17 -12.07
N ARG A 237 13.04 -1.26 -13.36
CA ARG A 237 12.75 -0.25 -14.39
C ARG A 237 11.64 -0.65 -15.36
N LEU A 238 10.86 -1.68 -15.03
CA LEU A 238 9.70 -2.04 -15.83
C LEU A 238 8.78 -0.82 -16.04
N PRO A 239 8.29 -0.60 -17.27
CA PRO A 239 7.36 0.48 -17.54
C PRO A 239 6.09 0.28 -16.71
N LEU A 240 5.49 1.38 -16.28
CA LEU A 240 4.21 1.31 -15.59
C LEU A 240 3.11 0.85 -16.56
N PRO A 241 2.18 0.01 -16.12
CA PRO A 241 0.93 -0.17 -16.82
C PRO A 241 0.26 1.20 -17.03
N THR A 242 -0.15 1.50 -18.26
CA THR A 242 -0.84 2.75 -18.59
C THR A 242 -2.20 2.84 -17.92
N GLU A 243 -2.87 1.71 -17.75
CA GLU A 243 -4.19 1.58 -17.14
C GLU A 243 -4.18 0.46 -16.11
N SER A 244 -5.14 0.49 -15.17
CA SER A 244 -5.35 -0.68 -14.33
C SER A 244 -5.89 -1.81 -15.20
N PRO A 245 -5.40 -3.06 -15.08
CA PRO A 245 -5.89 -4.17 -15.89
C PRO A 245 -7.39 -4.43 -15.73
N PHE A 246 -7.99 -3.87 -14.69
CA PHE A 246 -9.41 -3.98 -14.39
C PHE A 246 -10.17 -2.67 -14.55
N GLU A 247 -9.57 -1.59 -15.09
CA GLU A 247 -10.19 -0.25 -15.07
C GLU A 247 -11.56 -0.22 -15.77
N ALA A 248 -11.64 -0.79 -16.98
CA ALA A 248 -12.88 -0.84 -17.75
C ALA A 248 -13.94 -1.76 -17.10
N GLU A 249 -13.54 -2.94 -16.61
CA GLU A 249 -14.42 -3.87 -15.90
C GLU A 249 -14.93 -3.25 -14.59
N THR A 250 -14.04 -2.58 -13.86
CA THR A 250 -14.33 -1.89 -12.59
C THR A 250 -15.38 -0.79 -12.78
N LEU A 251 -15.27 -0.02 -13.86
CA LEU A 251 -16.22 1.05 -14.15
C LEU A 251 -17.61 0.48 -14.46
N ALA A 252 -17.67 -0.56 -15.31
CA ALA A 252 -18.93 -1.21 -15.66
C ALA A 252 -19.62 -1.85 -14.44
N GLU A 253 -18.86 -2.56 -13.61
CA GLU A 253 -19.39 -3.16 -12.37
C GLU A 253 -19.87 -2.08 -11.38
N PHE A 254 -19.13 -0.98 -11.25
CA PHE A 254 -19.53 0.13 -10.36
C PHE A 254 -20.83 0.79 -10.82
N GLU A 255 -20.95 1.06 -12.13
CA GLU A 255 -22.18 1.61 -12.71
C GLU A 255 -23.37 0.66 -12.52
N ALA A 256 -23.16 -0.65 -12.71
CA ALA A 256 -24.16 -1.68 -12.46
C ALA A 256 -24.59 -1.72 -10.98
N ALA A 257 -23.64 -1.66 -10.04
CA ALA A 257 -23.92 -1.62 -8.60
C ALA A 257 -24.73 -0.38 -8.21
N ILE A 258 -24.39 0.80 -8.75
CA ILE A 258 -25.16 2.03 -8.56
C ILE A 258 -26.58 1.88 -9.12
N ALA A 259 -26.73 1.31 -10.32
CA ALA A 259 -28.03 1.11 -10.96
C ALA A 259 -28.92 0.16 -10.14
N GLU A 260 -28.36 -0.93 -9.63
CA GLU A 260 -29.08 -1.89 -8.80
C GLU A 260 -29.51 -1.26 -7.46
N LYS A 261 -28.63 -0.51 -6.80
CA LYS A 261 -28.96 0.22 -5.57
C LYS A 261 -30.08 1.22 -5.77
N LYS A 262 -30.07 1.96 -6.90
CA LYS A 262 -31.17 2.86 -7.29
C LYS A 262 -32.47 2.10 -7.49
N LYS A 263 -32.44 0.94 -8.17
CA LYS A 263 -33.62 0.09 -8.38
C LYS A 263 -34.20 -0.40 -7.05
N ARG A 264 -33.35 -0.89 -6.14
CA ARG A 264 -33.73 -1.36 -4.80
C ARG A 264 -34.37 -0.25 -3.96
N ASN A 265 -33.78 0.94 -3.98
CA ASN A 265 -34.34 2.09 -3.25
C ASN A 265 -35.71 2.52 -3.78
N ARG A 266 -35.91 2.49 -5.11
CA ARG A 266 -37.23 2.75 -5.71
C ARG A 266 -38.26 1.70 -5.28
N GLN A 267 -37.89 0.42 -5.27
CA GLN A 267 -38.78 -0.66 -4.82
C GLN A 267 -39.18 -0.48 -3.35
N LEU A 268 -38.23 -0.15 -2.46
CA LEU A 268 -38.49 0.14 -1.05
C LEU A 268 -39.40 1.37 -0.86
N GLN A 269 -39.24 2.39 -1.70
CA GLN A 269 -40.08 3.58 -1.67
C GLN A 269 -41.51 3.29 -2.13
N CYS A 270 -41.69 2.44 -3.16
CA CYS A 270 -43.00 1.98 -3.59
C CYS A 270 -43.69 1.03 -2.59
N ALA A 271 -42.90 0.29 -1.80
CA ALA A 271 -43.41 -0.65 -0.80
C ALA A 271 -43.78 0.01 0.54
N ARG A 272 -43.42 1.29 0.76
CA ARG A 272 -43.94 2.05 1.90
C ARG A 272 -45.40 2.36 1.61
N GLU A 273 -46.30 1.61 2.25
CA GLU A 273 -47.71 1.99 2.32
C GLU A 273 -47.80 3.43 2.84
N PRO A 274 -48.70 4.26 2.28
CA PRO A 274 -48.94 5.59 2.83
C PRO A 274 -49.34 5.41 4.29
N THR A 275 -48.58 6.03 5.20
CA THR A 275 -48.96 6.07 6.61
C THR A 275 -50.40 6.57 6.66
N PRO A 276 -51.36 5.78 7.20
CA PRO A 276 -52.72 6.25 7.29
C PRO A 276 -52.72 7.57 8.05
N PRO A 277 -53.56 8.54 7.66
CA PRO A 277 -53.71 9.77 8.42
C PRO A 277 -53.96 9.39 9.88
N ILE A 278 -53.21 10.00 10.79
CA ILE A 278 -53.46 9.84 12.22
C ILE A 278 -54.78 10.56 12.47
N ASP A 279 -55.88 9.80 12.44
CA ASP A 279 -57.21 10.28 12.79
C ASP A 279 -57.18 10.69 14.27
N GLY A 280 -57.03 11.99 14.57
CA GLY A 280 -57.16 12.46 15.95
C GLY A 280 -56.56 13.81 16.34
N GLU A 281 -55.73 14.47 15.54
CA GLU A 281 -55.27 15.83 15.87
C GLU A 281 -55.98 16.87 15.00
N GLU A 282 -57.10 17.33 15.55
CA GLU A 282 -57.78 18.57 15.20
C GLU A 282 -56.79 19.74 15.35
N TYR A 283 -56.08 20.07 14.27
CA TYR A 283 -55.26 21.28 14.20
C TYR A 283 -56.19 22.50 14.19
N ASP A 284 -56.34 23.11 15.36
CA ASP A 284 -56.98 24.40 15.56
C ASP A 284 -56.23 25.48 14.76
N MET A 285 -56.76 25.82 13.58
CA MET A 285 -56.27 26.90 12.74
C MET A 285 -56.74 28.26 13.28
N CYS A 286 -56.31 28.65 14.48
CA CYS A 286 -56.56 29.99 15.03
C CYS A 286 -55.41 30.47 15.93
N ALA A 287 -54.27 30.83 15.33
CA ALA A 287 -53.36 31.82 15.91
C ALA A 287 -52.34 32.31 14.87
N VAL A 288 -52.78 33.20 13.98
CA VAL A 288 -51.85 34.11 13.28
C VAL A 288 -51.51 35.23 14.26
N GLY A 289 -50.52 34.99 15.11
CA GLY A 289 -49.89 36.01 15.95
C GLY A 289 -48.58 36.44 15.31
N GLU A 290 -48.51 37.69 14.84
CA GLU A 290 -47.28 38.35 14.42
C GLU A 290 -46.25 38.30 15.55
N VAL A 291 -45.19 37.52 15.37
CA VAL A 291 -43.98 37.63 16.19
C VAL A 291 -42.94 38.37 15.37
N GLN A 292 -42.82 39.67 15.64
CA GLN A 292 -41.65 40.46 15.26
C GLN A 292 -40.39 39.80 15.83
N LYS A 293 -39.54 39.25 14.96
CA LYS A 293 -38.18 38.86 15.34
C LYS A 293 -37.26 40.07 15.22
N THR A 294 -36.90 40.60 16.37
CA THR A 294 -35.74 41.44 16.61
C THR A 294 -34.48 40.76 16.06
N VAL A 295 -33.78 41.50 15.21
CA VAL A 295 -32.44 41.19 14.72
C VAL A 295 -31.44 41.62 15.78
N GLU A 296 -30.87 40.66 16.51
CA GLU A 296 -29.61 40.88 17.23
C GLU A 296 -28.48 40.15 16.52
N LYS A 297 -27.49 40.98 16.11
CA LYS A 297 -26.18 40.59 15.64
C LYS A 297 -25.44 39.82 16.74
N SER A 298 -24.83 38.71 16.39
CA SER A 298 -23.58 38.26 17.02
C SER A 298 -22.74 37.57 15.96
N ALA A 299 -21.59 38.19 15.71
CA ALA A 299 -20.56 37.74 14.80
C ALA A 299 -19.59 36.82 15.56
N GLU A 300 -19.15 35.75 14.90
CA GLU A 300 -17.89 34.99 15.13
C GLU A 300 -17.90 33.87 14.06
N SER A 301 -17.38 34.12 12.87
CA SER A 301 -16.00 33.83 12.42
C SER A 301 -15.59 32.36 12.56
N GLU A 302 -15.78 31.57 11.50
CA GLU A 302 -14.84 30.50 11.14
C GLU A 302 -14.93 30.19 9.64
N ASN A 303 -13.86 30.58 8.94
CA ASN A 303 -13.59 30.29 7.54
C ASN A 303 -13.30 28.80 7.34
N SER A 304 -14.07 28.12 6.50
CA SER A 304 -13.51 27.13 5.56
C SER A 304 -14.48 26.88 4.42
N GLU A 305 -14.11 27.41 3.24
CA GLU A 305 -14.78 27.11 1.98
C GLU A 305 -14.58 25.62 1.62
N PRO A 306 -15.63 24.92 1.15
CA PRO A 306 -15.43 23.65 0.46
C PRO A 306 -15.06 23.93 -1.01
N GLU A 307 -13.81 23.65 -1.37
CA GLU A 307 -13.36 23.60 -2.76
C GLU A 307 -14.23 22.64 -3.58
N LYS A 308 -14.88 23.18 -4.61
CA LYS A 308 -15.56 22.41 -5.65
C LYS A 308 -14.51 21.71 -6.52
N PRO A 309 -14.63 20.41 -6.80
CA PRO A 309 -13.75 19.78 -7.78
C PRO A 309 -14.12 20.27 -9.19
N SER A 310 -13.23 21.04 -9.81
CA SER A 310 -13.31 21.39 -11.21
C SER A 310 -12.95 20.16 -12.06
N LEU A 311 -13.92 19.69 -12.84
CA LEU A 311 -13.70 18.77 -13.95
C LEU A 311 -13.09 19.57 -15.10
N VAL A 312 -11.75 19.60 -15.19
CA VAL A 312 -11.07 20.08 -16.39
C VAL A 312 -10.85 18.89 -17.31
N PHE A 313 -11.71 18.77 -18.32
CA PHE A 313 -11.46 17.93 -19.49
C PHE A 313 -10.32 18.56 -20.29
N GLY A 314 -9.13 17.94 -20.23
CA GLY A 314 -8.00 18.29 -21.08
C GLY A 314 -8.26 17.83 -22.52
N TRP A 315 -8.39 18.78 -23.43
CA TRP A 315 -8.33 18.52 -24.86
C TRP A 315 -6.91 18.14 -25.25
N ILE A 316 -6.74 16.92 -25.77
CA ILE A 316 -5.54 16.48 -26.47
C ILE A 316 -5.50 17.25 -27.79
N ARG A 317 -4.46 18.07 -27.99
CA ARG A 317 -4.10 18.56 -29.32
C ARG A 317 -2.72 18.03 -29.67
N THR A 318 -2.74 17.10 -30.61
CA THR A 318 -1.63 16.55 -31.39
C THR A 318 -0.74 17.66 -31.93
N MET A 319 0.58 17.53 -31.78
CA MET A 319 1.53 18.12 -32.73
C MET A 319 2.47 17.04 -33.24
N VAL A 320 2.42 16.92 -34.57
CA VAL A 320 3.27 16.14 -35.46
C VAL A 320 4.21 17.15 -36.15
N HIS A 321 5.48 16.77 -36.31
CA HIS A 321 6.56 17.43 -37.08
C HIS A 321 7.09 18.77 -36.52
N ARG A 322 8.40 19.05 -36.47
CA ARG A 322 9.58 18.59 -37.23
C ARG A 322 10.77 18.36 -36.31
#